data_AF-A0A7J6CD37-F1
#
_entry.id   AF-A0A7J6CD37-F1
#
_cell.length_a   1.000
_cell.length_b   1.000
_cell.length_c   1.000
_cell.angle_alpha   90.00
_cell.angle_beta   90.00
_cell.angle_gamma   90.00
#
_symmetry.space_group_name_H-M   'P 1'
#
loop_
_entity.id
_entity.type
_entity.pdbx_description
1 polymer ?
#
loop_
_entity_poly.entity_id
_entity_poly.type
_entity_poly.pdbx_seq_one_letter_code
_entity_poly.pdbx_strand_id
1 'polypeptide(L)'
;MEFSIEEFKRSPTVEALNTYRKSDLILVAGYYDITISKADTKQAIRDVVQENLVAAGVLIREPKLRDVDAVVVTDGDGAEASAQFPTVDPNPLVGLNTADLKLAKRLKELDLRVKQQEYDTQLLRVRQCELESSRVSPRPVNGLQAPIASVRSVPPVVSPAPRSPVIEKVFTRAVK
;
A
#
# COMPACT_ATOMS: atom_id res chain seq x y z
N MET A 1 14.73 18.00 -26.63
CA MET A 1 14.05 17.60 -25.38
C MET A 1 14.96 17.99 -24.24
N GLU A 2 14.44 18.80 -23.33
CA GLU A 2 15.12 19.17 -22.10
C GLU A 2 14.74 18.11 -21.07
N PHE A 3 15.73 17.39 -20.54
CA PHE A 3 15.50 16.36 -19.53
C PHE A 3 15.41 17.02 -18.15
N SER A 4 14.36 16.71 -17.38
CA SER A 4 14.20 17.13 -16.00
C SER A 4 14.04 15.93 -15.08
N ILE A 5 14.94 15.79 -14.10
CA ILE A 5 14.88 14.72 -13.10
C ILE A 5 13.62 14.81 -12.24
N GLU A 6 13.12 16.03 -11.98
CA GLU A 6 11.93 16.25 -11.16
C GLU A 6 10.65 15.78 -11.86
N GLU A 7 10.61 15.87 -13.19
CA GLU A 7 9.51 15.34 -13.98
C GLU A 7 9.51 13.80 -13.96
N PHE A 8 10.70 13.20 -14.10
CA PHE A 8 10.85 11.75 -14.01
C PHE A 8 10.40 11.21 -12.64
N LYS A 9 10.68 11.94 -11.54
CA LYS A 9 10.22 11.58 -10.20
C LYS A 9 8.70 11.60 -10.04
N ARG A 10 7.99 12.48 -10.77
CA ARG A 10 6.52 12.59 -10.72
C ARG A 10 5.83 11.45 -11.46
N SER A 11 6.39 11.03 -12.60
CA SER A 11 5.80 9.98 -13.44
C SER A 11 6.89 9.08 -14.04
N PRO A 12 7.52 8.22 -13.20
CA PRO A 12 8.54 7.29 -13.67
C PRO A 12 7.91 6.31 -14.66
N THR A 13 8.30 6.42 -15.93
CA THR A 13 7.73 5.62 -17.04
C THR A 13 8.84 4.97 -17.83
N VAL A 14 8.63 3.71 -18.26
CA VAL A 14 9.62 2.96 -19.06
C VAL A 14 9.84 3.64 -20.43
N GLU A 15 8.79 4.22 -21.02
CA GLU A 15 8.89 4.91 -22.31
C GLU A 15 9.72 6.20 -22.23
N ALA A 16 9.75 6.86 -21.07
CA ALA A 16 10.59 8.03 -20.86
C ALA A 16 12.08 7.66 -20.90
N LEU A 17 12.45 6.52 -20.30
CA LEU A 17 13.83 5.99 -20.33
C LEU A 17 14.31 5.67 -21.76
N ASN A 18 13.43 5.25 -22.67
CA ASN A 18 13.77 5.01 -24.07
C ASN A 18 14.17 6.30 -24.81
N THR A 19 13.51 7.40 -24.44
CA THR A 19 13.63 8.70 -25.10
C THR A 19 14.83 9.50 -24.60
N TYR A 20 15.29 9.25 -23.38
CA TYR A 20 16.41 9.96 -22.75
C TYR A 20 17.76 9.73 -23.42
N ARG A 21 18.65 10.73 -23.32
CA ARG A 21 20.04 10.63 -23.80
C ARG A 21 20.88 9.85 -22.79
N LYS A 22 22.08 9.40 -23.22
CA LYS A 22 23.03 8.70 -22.35
C LYS A 22 23.40 9.54 -21.11
N SER A 23 23.57 10.86 -21.29
CA SER A 23 23.82 11.80 -20.18
C SER A 23 22.70 11.79 -19.14
N ASP A 24 21.46 11.79 -19.62
CA ASP A 24 20.26 11.89 -18.79
C ASP A 24 20.06 10.61 -18.00
N LEU A 25 20.30 9.45 -18.62
CA LEU A 25 20.29 8.14 -17.94
C LEU A 25 21.34 8.05 -16.82
N ILE A 26 22.52 8.67 -17.01
CA ILE A 26 23.55 8.73 -15.97
C ILE A 26 23.11 9.64 -14.81
N LEU A 27 22.40 10.74 -15.09
CA LEU A 27 21.83 11.60 -14.04
C LEU A 27 20.76 10.88 -13.25
N VAL A 28 19.87 10.14 -13.92
CA VAL A 28 18.88 9.28 -13.26
C VAL A 28 19.60 8.24 -12.39
N ALA A 29 20.60 7.56 -12.92
CA ALA A 29 21.37 6.57 -12.16
C ALA A 29 22.03 7.17 -10.92
N GLY A 30 22.63 8.35 -11.04
CA GLY A 30 23.22 9.06 -9.91
C GLY A 30 22.19 9.51 -8.86
N TYR A 31 20.96 9.81 -9.27
CA TYR A 31 19.89 10.17 -8.33
C TYR A 31 19.39 8.96 -7.52
N TYR A 32 19.35 7.78 -8.14
CA TYR A 32 18.90 6.54 -7.49
C TYR A 32 20.07 5.70 -6.93
N ASP A 33 21.28 6.27 -6.82
CA ASP A 33 22.50 5.61 -6.36
C ASP A 33 22.81 4.28 -7.09
N ILE A 34 22.48 4.21 -8.38
CA ILE A 34 22.73 3.04 -9.23
C ILE A 34 24.16 3.09 -9.77
N THR A 35 24.94 2.05 -9.50
CA THR A 35 26.30 1.92 -10.01
C THR A 35 26.31 1.58 -11.49
N ILE A 36 26.77 2.50 -12.34
CA ILE A 36 26.85 2.32 -13.79
C ILE A 36 28.23 2.71 -14.29
N SER A 37 28.78 1.91 -15.21
CA SER A 37 30.00 2.26 -15.92
C SER A 37 29.71 3.24 -17.06
N LYS A 38 30.41 4.38 -17.08
CA LYS A 38 30.27 5.39 -18.14
C LYS A 38 30.69 4.86 -19.52
N ALA A 39 31.48 3.78 -19.55
CA ALA A 39 31.91 3.12 -20.78
C ALA A 39 30.79 2.32 -21.45
N ASP A 40 29.71 2.01 -20.73
CA ASP A 40 28.67 1.12 -21.21
C ASP A 40 27.81 1.75 -22.32
N THR A 41 27.25 0.90 -23.18
CA THR A 41 26.33 1.30 -24.24
C THR A 41 25.04 1.88 -23.65
N LYS A 42 24.41 2.84 -24.34
CA LYS A 42 23.13 3.44 -23.91
C LYS A 42 22.09 2.39 -23.49
N GLN A 43 21.99 1.29 -24.24
CA GLN A 43 21.07 0.18 -23.94
C GLN A 43 21.43 -0.53 -22.63
N ALA A 44 22.70 -0.89 -22.42
CA ALA A 44 23.14 -1.51 -21.18
C ALA A 44 22.87 -0.62 -19.96
N ILE A 45 23.16 0.68 -20.07
CA ILE A 45 22.84 1.67 -19.02
C ILE A 45 21.33 1.70 -18.77
N ARG A 46 20.51 1.74 -19.83
CA ARG A 46 19.04 1.76 -19.71
C ARG A 46 18.53 0.52 -19.00
N ASP A 47 19.01 -0.66 -19.39
CA ASP A 47 18.54 -1.93 -18.85
C ASP A 47 18.90 -2.05 -17.36
N VAL A 48 20.12 -1.66 -16.97
CA VAL A 48 20.55 -1.58 -15.57
C VAL A 48 19.71 -0.57 -14.77
N VAL A 49 19.47 0.63 -15.31
CA VAL A 49 18.61 1.64 -14.67
C VAL A 49 17.19 1.09 -14.50
N GLN A 50 16.64 0.45 -15.53
CA GLN A 50 15.30 -0.09 -15.52
C GLN A 50 15.14 -1.21 -14.49
N GLU A 51 16.07 -2.16 -14.44
CA GLU A 51 16.02 -3.27 -13.47
C GLU A 51 16.09 -2.76 -12.03
N ASN A 52 16.99 -1.82 -11.74
CA ASN A 52 17.11 -1.24 -10.41
C ASN A 52 15.90 -0.39 -10.02
N LEU A 53 15.32 0.36 -10.95
CA LEU A 53 14.10 1.13 -10.69
C LEU A 53 12.86 0.23 -10.49
N VAL A 54 12.81 -0.93 -11.15
CA VAL A 54 11.79 -1.96 -10.89
C VAL A 54 12.02 -2.60 -9.52
N ALA A 55 13.28 -2.91 -9.16
CA ALA A 55 13.62 -3.46 -7.85
C ALA A 55 13.33 -2.47 -6.70
N ALA A 56 13.53 -1.18 -6.93
CA ALA A 56 13.20 -0.11 -5.99
C ALA A 56 11.69 0.18 -5.90
N GLY A 57 10.86 -0.47 -6.73
CA GLY A 57 9.40 -0.26 -6.76
C GLY A 57 8.98 1.10 -7.33
N VAL A 58 9.91 1.83 -7.97
CA VAL A 58 9.67 3.13 -8.58
C VAL A 58 8.98 2.97 -9.93
N LEU A 59 9.37 1.94 -10.69
CA LEU A 59 8.66 1.53 -11.90
C LEU A 59 7.72 0.38 -11.57
N ILE A 60 6.42 0.60 -11.79
CA ILE A 60 5.46 -0.50 -11.85
C ILE A 60 5.78 -1.26 -13.13
N ARG A 61 6.42 -2.42 -12.99
CA ARG A 61 6.52 -3.38 -14.08
C ARG A 61 5.10 -3.85 -14.38
N GLU A 62 4.44 -3.22 -15.34
CA GLU A 62 3.30 -3.89 -15.97
C GLU A 62 3.83 -5.26 -16.42
N PRO A 63 3.15 -6.36 -16.06
CA PRO A 63 3.60 -7.69 -16.40
C PRO A 63 3.54 -7.83 -17.92
N LYS A 64 4.64 -7.48 -18.60
CA LYS A 64 4.91 -7.97 -19.93
C LYS A 64 5.04 -9.48 -19.76
N LEU A 65 3.98 -10.19 -20.14
CA LEU A 65 4.04 -11.56 -20.62
C LEU A 65 5.14 -11.58 -21.69
N ARG A 66 6.38 -11.82 -21.25
CA ARG A 66 7.48 -12.07 -22.17
C ARG A 66 7.37 -13.54 -22.49
N ASP A 67 6.91 -13.80 -23.71
CA ASP A 67 7.27 -14.97 -24.48
C ASP A 67 8.74 -15.27 -24.23
N VAL A 68 8.96 -16.48 -23.70
CA VAL A 68 10.26 -17.10 -23.67
C VAL A 68 10.54 -17.47 -25.13
N ASP A 69 11.41 -16.72 -25.79
CA ASP A 69 12.58 -17.32 -26.42
C ASP A 69 13.43 -16.25 -27.11
N ALA A 70 14.59 -16.03 -26.52
CA ALA A 70 15.75 -15.51 -27.23
C ALA A 70 16.30 -16.64 -28.11
N VAL A 71 15.78 -16.77 -29.33
CA VAL A 71 16.48 -17.50 -30.40
C VAL A 71 17.13 -16.48 -31.31
N VAL A 72 18.46 -16.44 -31.20
CA VAL A 72 19.36 -15.88 -32.20
C VAL A 72 19.04 -16.54 -33.53
N VAL A 73 18.67 -15.76 -34.55
CA VAL A 73 18.65 -16.22 -35.94
C VAL A 73 19.53 -15.29 -36.77
N THR A 74 20.71 -15.79 -37.07
CA THR A 74 21.59 -15.36 -38.14
C THR A 74 20.97 -15.66 -39.51
N ASP A 75 21.30 -14.84 -40.50
CA ASP A 75 20.88 -14.90 -41.91
C ASP A 75 20.77 -16.31 -42.53
N GLY A 76 19.74 -16.52 -43.36
CA GLY A 76 19.58 -17.74 -44.16
C GLY A 76 18.28 -17.83 -44.96
N ASP A 77 18.41 -17.55 -46.26
CA ASP A 77 17.60 -17.88 -47.44
C ASP A 77 16.60 -19.08 -47.35
N GLY A 78 15.44 -18.92 -48.01
CA GLY A 78 14.80 -20.03 -48.74
C GLY A 78 13.59 -20.78 -48.14
N ALA A 79 12.43 -20.56 -48.78
CA ALA A 79 11.40 -21.55 -49.14
C ALA A 79 10.38 -22.09 -48.09
N GLU A 80 9.18 -22.31 -48.64
CA GLU A 80 7.91 -22.65 -47.98
C GLU A 80 7.88 -24.01 -47.27
N ALA A 81 7.14 -24.11 -46.15
CA ALA A 81 6.28 -25.25 -45.85
C ALA A 81 5.45 -25.07 -44.56
N SER A 82 4.14 -25.17 -44.73
CA SER A 82 3.19 -25.87 -43.85
C SER A 82 3.06 -25.42 -42.39
N ALA A 83 2.03 -24.61 -42.13
CA ALA A 83 1.50 -24.32 -40.80
C ALA A 83 0.98 -25.60 -40.12
N GLN A 84 1.82 -26.21 -39.29
CA GLN A 84 1.40 -27.18 -38.28
C GLN A 84 1.05 -26.39 -37.01
N PHE A 85 -0.24 -26.24 -36.74
CA PHE A 85 -0.70 -25.73 -35.45
C PHE A 85 -0.34 -26.76 -34.37
N PRO A 86 0.46 -26.42 -33.35
CA PRO A 86 0.59 -27.28 -32.19
C PRO A 86 -0.74 -27.23 -31.42
N THR A 87 -1.37 -28.40 -31.26
CA THR A 87 -2.48 -28.61 -30.33
C THR A 87 -2.03 -28.18 -28.93
N VAL A 88 -2.55 -27.05 -28.46
CA VAL A 88 -2.32 -26.54 -27.11
C VAL A 88 -3.23 -27.33 -26.16
N ASP A 89 -2.64 -28.21 -25.37
CA ASP A 89 -3.29 -28.73 -24.15
C ASP A 89 -3.64 -27.54 -23.24
N PRO A 90 -4.92 -27.37 -22.84
CA PRO A 90 -5.27 -26.30 -21.93
C PRO A 90 -4.88 -26.75 -20.52
N ASN A 91 -4.06 -25.93 -19.87
CA ASN A 91 -4.01 -25.67 -18.43
C ASN A 91 -2.69 -26.04 -17.72
N PRO A 92 -1.90 -25.01 -17.38
CA PRO A 92 -1.47 -24.85 -15.98
C PRO A 92 -1.45 -23.37 -15.52
N LEU A 93 -2.55 -22.61 -15.69
CA LEU A 93 -2.58 -21.17 -15.31
C LEU A 93 -3.71 -20.76 -14.35
N VAL A 94 -4.42 -21.71 -13.73
CA VAL A 94 -5.55 -21.40 -12.82
C VAL A 94 -5.11 -20.91 -11.41
N GLY A 95 -3.81 -20.91 -11.09
CA GLY A 95 -3.31 -20.61 -9.75
C GLY A 95 -3.13 -19.13 -9.39
N LEU A 96 -2.74 -18.28 -10.35
CA LEU A 96 -2.33 -16.89 -10.07
C LEU A 96 -3.53 -15.96 -9.84
N ASN A 97 -4.54 -16.02 -10.71
CA ASN A 97 -5.68 -15.08 -10.69
C ASN A 97 -6.65 -15.31 -9.52
N THR A 98 -6.67 -16.52 -8.95
CA THR A 98 -7.57 -16.84 -7.83
C THR A 98 -7.04 -16.30 -6.50
N ALA A 99 -5.72 -16.21 -6.34
CA ALA A 99 -5.09 -15.58 -5.17
C ALA A 99 -5.36 -14.07 -5.16
N ASP A 100 -5.22 -13.42 -6.32
CA ASP A 100 -5.49 -11.99 -6.48
C ASP A 100 -6.96 -11.64 -6.25
N LEU A 101 -7.89 -12.48 -6.73
CA LEU A 101 -9.33 -12.30 -6.47
C LEU A 101 -9.66 -12.45 -4.97
N LYS A 102 -9.06 -13.43 -4.28
CA LYS A 102 -9.22 -13.61 -2.83
C LYS A 102 -8.68 -12.40 -2.07
N LEU A 103 -7.53 -11.88 -2.49
CA LEU A 103 -6.95 -10.68 -1.90
C LEU A 103 -7.85 -9.46 -2.12
N ALA A 104 -8.35 -9.24 -3.33
CA ALA A 104 -9.28 -8.16 -3.65
C ALA A 104 -10.57 -8.24 -2.82
N LYS A 105 -11.12 -9.44 -2.64
CA LYS A 105 -12.30 -9.66 -1.78
C LYS A 105 -11.99 -9.31 -0.32
N ARG A 106 -10.82 -9.71 0.19
CA ARG A 106 -10.38 -9.38 1.57
C ARG A 106 -10.19 -7.88 1.77
N LEU A 107 -9.60 -7.18 0.81
CA LEU A 107 -9.47 -5.72 0.85
C LEU A 107 -10.83 -5.04 0.93
N LYS A 108 -11.78 -5.44 0.07
CA LYS A 108 -13.16 -4.91 0.10
C LYS A 108 -13.89 -5.20 1.42
N GLU A 109 -13.69 -6.39 2.00
CA GLU A 109 -14.26 -6.74 3.30
C GLU A 109 -13.68 -5.85 4.42
N LEU A 110 -12.38 -5.55 4.38
CA LEU A 110 -11.73 -4.65 5.35
C LEU A 110 -12.22 -3.21 5.20
N ASP A 111 -12.30 -2.69 3.98
CA ASP A 111 -12.84 -1.34 3.71
C ASP A 111 -14.26 -1.18 4.28
N LEU A 112 -15.10 -2.21 4.12
CA LEU A 112 -16.46 -2.21 4.64
C LEU A 112 -16.48 -2.16 6.18
N ARG A 113 -15.62 -2.95 6.83
CA ARG A 113 -15.51 -2.96 8.31
C ARG A 113 -15.03 -1.60 8.85
N VAL A 114 -14.08 -0.96 8.17
CA VAL A 114 -13.61 0.39 8.55
C VAL A 114 -14.76 1.39 8.46
N LYS A 115 -15.50 1.41 7.34
CA LYS A 115 -16.67 2.30 7.19
C LYS A 115 -17.73 2.06 8.27
N GLN A 116 -17.96 0.81 8.65
CA GLN A 116 -18.91 0.50 9.72
C GLN A 116 -18.43 1.07 11.06
N GLN A 117 -17.14 0.88 11.40
CA GLN A 117 -16.57 1.43 12.64
C GLN A 117 -16.62 2.96 12.67
N GLU A 118 -16.36 3.62 11.53
CA GLU A 118 -16.48 5.08 11.40
C GLU A 118 -17.90 5.54 11.65
N TYR A 119 -18.90 4.85 11.07
CA TYR A 119 -20.31 5.14 11.29
C TYR A 119 -20.71 4.95 12.76
N ASP A 120 -20.33 3.83 13.39
CA ASP A 120 -20.63 3.55 14.80
C ASP A 120 -20.00 4.61 15.72
N THR A 121 -18.76 5.02 15.41
CA THR A 121 -18.06 6.09 16.12
C THR A 121 -18.79 7.42 15.97
N GLN A 122 -19.25 7.77 14.77
CA GLN A 122 -20.03 8.99 14.54
C GLN A 122 -21.36 8.96 15.29
N LEU A 123 -22.05 7.82 15.30
CA LEU A 123 -23.31 7.66 16.03
C LEU A 123 -23.14 7.90 17.54
N LEU A 124 -22.06 7.36 18.13
CA LEU A 124 -21.73 7.61 19.54
C LEU A 124 -21.44 9.10 19.81
N ARG A 125 -20.72 9.78 18.91
CA ARG A 125 -20.44 11.23 19.04
C ARG A 125 -21.73 12.05 18.98
N VAL A 126 -22.62 11.76 18.03
CA VAL A 126 -23.92 12.44 17.91
C VAL A 126 -24.72 12.26 19.20
N ARG A 127 -24.81 11.04 19.70
CA ARG A 127 -25.50 10.74 20.96
C ARG A 127 -24.89 11.48 22.15
N GLN A 128 -23.57 11.61 22.21
CA GLN A 128 -22.90 12.41 23.24
C GLN A 128 -23.29 13.90 23.11
N CYS A 129 -23.27 14.46 21.91
CA CYS A 129 -23.68 15.85 21.66
C CYS A 129 -25.15 16.11 22.06
N GLU A 130 -26.05 15.15 21.83
CA GLU A 130 -27.46 15.24 22.27
C GLU A 130 -27.59 15.23 23.80
N LEU A 131 -26.83 14.37 24.48
CA LEU A 131 -26.79 14.30 25.93
C LEU A 131 -26.18 15.58 26.54
N GLU A 132 -25.13 16.12 25.94
CA GLU A 132 -24.51 17.38 26.35
C GLU A 132 -25.47 18.55 26.12
N SER A 133 -26.15 18.60 24.98
CA SER A 133 -27.18 19.61 24.68
C SER A 133 -28.36 19.53 25.66
N SER A 134 -28.75 18.32 26.08
CA SER A 134 -29.79 18.12 27.09
C SER A 134 -29.34 18.51 28.51
N ARG A 135 -28.04 18.42 28.81
CA ARG A 135 -27.46 18.87 30.09
C ARG A 135 -27.31 20.38 30.16
N VAL A 136 -27.13 21.06 29.02
CA VAL A 136 -27.17 22.52 28.91
C VAL A 136 -28.63 22.97 28.87
N SER A 137 -29.34 22.78 29.98
CA SER A 137 -30.57 23.51 30.24
C SER A 137 -30.24 25.00 30.31
N PRO A 138 -30.92 25.89 29.55
CA PRO A 138 -30.73 27.32 29.70
C PRO A 138 -31.23 27.68 31.10
N ARG A 139 -30.30 27.86 32.05
CA ARG A 139 -30.64 28.58 33.29
C ARG A 139 -31.18 29.94 32.84
N PRO A 140 -32.43 30.31 33.19
CA PRO A 140 -32.89 31.65 32.90
C PRO A 140 -31.97 32.61 33.65
N VAL A 141 -31.31 33.50 32.91
CA VAL A 141 -30.62 34.67 33.44
C VAL A 141 -31.66 35.69 33.91
N ASN A 142 -32.50 35.31 34.87
CA ASN A 142 -33.28 36.27 35.63
C ASN A 142 -32.48 36.58 36.90
N GLY A 143 -31.95 37.81 36.93
CA GLY A 143 -31.35 38.37 38.12
C GLY A 143 -32.32 38.25 39.30
N LEU A 144 -31.81 37.76 40.42
CA LEU A 144 -31.96 38.35 41.74
C LEU A 144 -31.09 37.52 42.73
N GLN A 145 -30.61 38.24 43.71
CA GLN A 145 -29.53 37.94 44.64
C GLN A 145 -29.95 36.94 45.74
N ALA A 146 -29.20 35.82 45.88
CA ALA A 146 -28.74 35.08 47.09
C ALA A 146 -29.73 34.72 48.26
N PRO A 147 -29.31 34.03 49.36
CA PRO A 147 -28.66 32.70 49.51
C PRO A 147 -29.30 31.83 50.64
N ILE A 148 -29.53 30.51 50.52
CA ILE A 148 -29.82 29.67 51.72
C ILE A 148 -29.31 28.21 51.64
N ALA A 149 -28.39 27.93 52.57
CA ALA A 149 -28.00 26.72 53.33
C ALA A 149 -28.29 25.25 52.88
N SER A 150 -27.20 24.45 52.97
CA SER A 150 -27.03 23.20 53.77
C SER A 150 -28.04 22.06 53.67
N VAL A 151 -27.60 20.87 53.25
CA VAL A 151 -27.50 19.64 54.09
C VAL A 151 -26.42 18.69 53.52
N ARG A 152 -25.55 18.25 54.42
CA ARG A 152 -24.45 17.29 54.29
C ARG A 152 -24.98 15.85 54.38
N SER A 153 -24.59 14.95 53.49
CA SER A 153 -24.47 13.51 53.81
C SER A 153 -23.62 12.76 52.77
N VAL A 154 -22.46 12.27 53.21
CA VAL A 154 -21.67 11.19 52.60
C VAL A 154 -21.69 10.08 53.65
N PRO A 155 -21.88 8.79 53.30
CA PRO A 155 -20.72 7.86 53.29
C PRO A 155 -20.90 6.71 52.24
N PRO A 156 -20.09 5.63 52.25
CA PRO A 156 -18.92 5.48 51.39
C PRO A 156 -19.00 4.22 50.48
N VAL A 157 -18.39 4.23 49.29
CA VAL A 157 -18.16 2.98 48.53
C VAL A 157 -16.70 2.88 48.10
N VAL A 158 -15.97 2.17 48.97
CA VAL A 158 -14.94 1.15 48.72
C VAL A 158 -14.43 1.06 47.27
N SER A 159 -13.19 1.52 47.06
CA SER A 159 -12.35 1.08 45.94
C SER A 159 -11.93 -0.38 46.13
N PRO A 160 -12.12 -1.26 45.13
CA PRO A 160 -11.21 -2.37 44.92
C PRO A 160 -10.11 -1.95 43.94
N ALA A 161 -8.86 -2.08 44.39
CA ALA A 161 -7.65 -1.84 43.61
C ALA A 161 -7.60 -2.67 42.31
N PRO A 162 -6.93 -2.17 41.25
CA PRO A 162 -6.64 -2.98 40.07
C PRO A 162 -5.56 -4.02 40.42
N ARG A 163 -5.94 -5.31 40.44
CA ARG A 163 -4.97 -6.40 40.42
C ARG A 163 -4.50 -6.59 38.98
N SER A 164 -3.34 -6.05 38.64
CA SER A 164 -2.51 -6.59 37.57
C SER A 164 -1.98 -7.98 37.99
N PRO A 165 -1.84 -8.89 37.03
CA PRO A 165 -0.59 -9.63 36.98
C PRO A 165 0.14 -9.36 35.66
N VAL A 166 1.35 -8.83 35.85
CA VAL A 166 2.46 -8.75 34.91
C VAL A 166 3.07 -10.15 34.79
N ILE A 167 3.17 -10.63 33.54
CA ILE A 167 4.21 -11.50 32.95
C ILE A 167 4.53 -12.84 33.64
N GLU A 168 4.36 -13.96 32.92
CA GLU A 168 5.49 -14.86 32.70
C GLU A 168 5.30 -15.79 31.48
N LYS A 169 6.24 -15.67 30.54
CA LYS A 169 6.51 -16.68 29.52
C LYS A 169 7.02 -17.92 30.25
N VAL A 170 6.37 -19.07 30.09
CA VAL A 170 7.05 -20.35 30.24
C VAL A 170 6.83 -21.19 29.00
N PHE A 171 7.94 -21.35 28.32
CA PHE A 171 8.21 -22.16 27.16
C PHE A 171 8.36 -23.61 27.63
N THR A 172 7.49 -24.53 27.23
CA THR A 172 7.84 -25.96 27.24
C THR A 172 7.21 -26.71 26.07
N ARG A 173 8.09 -27.00 25.13
CA ARG A 173 8.09 -28.04 24.10
C ARG A 173 7.95 -29.44 24.73
N ALA A 174 7.09 -30.28 24.16
CA ALA A 174 7.11 -31.74 24.28
C ALA A 174 6.37 -32.28 23.03
N VAL A 175 7.05 -32.57 21.92
CA VAL A 175 7.69 -33.86 21.55
C VAL A 175 7.39 -35.02 22.51
N LYS A 176 6.41 -35.86 22.16
CA LYS A 176 6.66 -37.26 21.80
C LYS A 176 5.45 -37.84 21.06
#